data_AF-S3XBB4-F1
#
_entry.id   AF-S3XBB4-F1
#
_cell.length_a   1.000
_cell.length_b   1.000
_cell.length_c   1.000
_cell.angle_alpha   90.00
_cell.angle_beta   90.00
_cell.angle_gamma   90.00
#
_symmetry.space_group_name_H-M   'P 1'
#
loop_
_entity.id
_entity.type
_entity.pdbx_description
1 polymer ?
#
loop_
_entity_poly.entity_id
_entity_poly.type
_entity_poly.pdbx_seq_one_letter_code
_entity_poly.pdbx_strand_id
1 'polypeptide(L)'
;MRSWASYAELAPVTRRSGSSVRGEHSFHGGNKRLKRTMFLSVFASLRSDPVSQACYQRKHEQGKRHNQAVLSLAHRHILTLHAMIRD
;
A
#
# COMPACT_ATOMS: atom_id res chain seq x y z
N MET A 1 -19.93 2.22 -29.00
CA MET A 1 -19.27 1.00 -29.51
C MET A 1 -17.79 1.32 -29.75
N ARG A 2 -16.87 0.60 -29.07
CA ARG A 2 -15.41 0.50 -29.30
C ARG A 2 -14.61 1.82 -29.21
N SER A 3 -13.53 2.01 -28.46
CA SER A 3 -12.56 1.12 -27.80
C SER A 3 -11.60 1.98 -26.98
N TRP A 4 -11.77 2.06 -25.64
CA TRP A 4 -10.77 2.66 -24.73
C TRP A 4 -10.08 1.59 -23.85
N ALA A 5 -10.48 0.32 -24.00
CA ALA A 5 -9.98 -0.83 -23.23
C ALA A 5 -8.62 -1.38 -23.73
N SER A 6 -8.02 -0.79 -24.77
CA SER A 6 -6.79 -1.31 -25.38
C SER A 6 -5.54 -0.48 -25.05
N TYR A 7 -5.67 0.73 -24.49
CA TYR A 7 -4.50 1.53 -24.11
C TYR A 7 -3.92 1.16 -22.73
N ALA A 8 -4.66 0.36 -21.94
CA ALA A 8 -4.28 0.01 -20.57
C ALA A 8 -4.18 -1.51 -20.32
N GLU A 9 -4.02 -2.33 -21.37
CA GLU A 9 -3.79 -3.79 -21.27
C GLU A 9 -4.69 -4.53 -20.25
N LEU A 10 -5.96 -4.13 -20.14
CA LEU A 10 -6.97 -4.79 -19.30
C LEU A 10 -7.90 -5.68 -20.15
N ALA A 11 -7.31 -6.41 -21.10
CA ALA A 11 -7.97 -7.59 -21.65
C ALA A 11 -7.55 -8.80 -20.78
N PRO A 12 -8.50 -9.56 -20.21
CA PRO A 12 -8.19 -10.56 -19.20
C PRO A 12 -7.46 -11.75 -19.82
N VAL A 13 -6.17 -11.91 -19.52
CA VAL A 13 -5.47 -13.19 -19.73
C VAL A 13 -5.66 -14.03 -18.47
N THR A 14 -6.70 -14.86 -18.48
CA THR A 14 -6.87 -15.95 -17.52
C THR A 14 -5.79 -16.99 -17.73
N ARG A 15 -4.73 -16.98 -16.92
CA ARG A 15 -3.98 -18.21 -16.64
C ARG A 15 -4.62 -18.90 -15.43
N ARG A 16 -5.72 -19.59 -15.69
CA ARG A 16 -6.25 -20.61 -14.77
C ARG A 16 -5.33 -21.81 -14.81
N SER A 17 -4.37 -21.86 -13.89
CA SER A 17 -3.87 -23.12 -13.33
C SER A 17 -4.12 -23.06 -11.84
N GLY A 18 -5.07 -23.86 -11.38
CA GLY A 18 -5.54 -23.85 -10.00
C GLY A 18 -4.43 -24.16 -8.97
N SER A 19 -4.79 -23.91 -7.71
CA SER A 19 -4.08 -24.26 -6.47
C SER A 19 -2.95 -23.33 -6.01
N SER A 20 -3.28 -22.10 -5.59
CA SER A 20 -2.65 -21.42 -4.44
C SER A 20 -3.26 -20.02 -4.25
N VAL A 21 -4.36 -19.94 -3.50
CA VAL A 21 -4.86 -18.69 -2.88
C VAL A 21 -4.07 -18.48 -1.57
N ARG A 22 -2.74 -18.35 -1.67
CA ARG A 22 -1.89 -18.12 -0.48
C ARG A 22 -0.58 -17.38 -0.73
N GLY A 23 -0.52 -16.57 -1.78
CA GLY A 23 0.63 -15.71 -2.02
C GLY A 23 0.20 -14.47 -2.78
N GLU A 24 -0.14 -13.40 -2.07
CA GLU A 24 0.04 -12.06 -2.62
C GLU A 24 1.52 -11.94 -2.97
N HIS A 25 1.85 -12.17 -4.25
CA HIS A 25 3.19 -11.94 -4.74
C HIS A 25 3.46 -10.45 -4.60
N SER A 26 4.17 -10.08 -3.53
CA SER A 26 4.64 -8.72 -3.35
C SER A 26 5.53 -8.40 -4.55
N PHE A 27 5.08 -7.50 -5.44
CA PHE A 27 5.90 -7.05 -6.54
C PHE A 27 7.21 -6.46 -5.98
N HIS A 28 8.32 -7.16 -6.22
CA HIS A 28 9.66 -6.72 -5.83
C HIS A 28 10.22 -5.65 -6.79
N GLY A 29 9.54 -5.41 -7.93
CA GLY A 29 9.89 -4.43 -8.96
C GLY A 29 9.38 -3.00 -8.72
N GLY A 30 9.41 -2.51 -7.47
CA GLY A 30 9.03 -1.12 -7.14
C GLY A 30 10.24 -0.24 -6.82
N ASN A 31 10.08 1.09 -6.92
CA ASN A 31 11.15 2.04 -6.60
C ASN A 31 11.59 1.91 -5.12
N LYS A 32 12.78 1.31 -4.91
CA LYS A 32 13.35 1.05 -3.58
C LYS A 32 13.62 2.33 -2.78
N ARG A 33 13.98 3.43 -3.47
CA ARG A 33 14.20 4.73 -2.82
C ARG A 33 12.90 5.27 -2.26
N LEU A 34 11.83 5.24 -3.06
CA LEU A 34 10.49 5.67 -2.63
C LEU A 34 9.99 4.84 -1.43
N LYS A 35 10.14 3.52 -1.48
CA LYS A 35 9.75 2.66 -0.34
C LYS A 35 10.50 3.04 0.94
N ARG A 36 11.80 3.33 0.84
CA ARG A 36 12.65 3.68 1.99
C ARG A 36 12.33 5.07 2.55
N THR A 37 12.20 6.08 1.70
CA THR A 37 11.79 7.44 2.14
C THR A 37 10.43 7.41 2.81
N MET A 38 9.52 6.62 2.26
CA MET A 38 8.19 6.46 2.82
C MET A 38 8.20 5.77 4.19
N PHE A 39 8.99 4.71 4.34
CA PHE A 39 9.19 4.08 5.64
C PHE A 39 9.75 5.05 6.68
N LEU A 40 10.73 5.88 6.31
CA LEU A 40 11.30 6.91 7.19
C LEU A 40 10.26 7.98 7.57
N SER A 41 9.46 8.45 6.60
CA SER A 41 8.38 9.41 6.85
C SER A 41 7.32 8.87 7.81
N VAL A 42 6.94 7.61 7.64
CA VAL A 42 5.98 6.94 8.53
C VAL A 42 6.58 6.78 9.94
N PHE A 43 7.85 6.40 10.06
CA PHE A 43 8.51 6.31 11.36
C PHE A 43 8.64 7.66 12.07
N ALA A 44 8.93 8.75 11.34
CA ALA A 44 8.93 10.09 11.91
C ALA A 44 7.53 10.46 12.44
N SER A 45 6.49 10.16 11.67
CA SER A 45 5.10 10.49 12.01
C SER A 45 4.56 9.65 13.15
N LEU A 46 5.01 8.40 13.30
CA LEU A 46 4.73 7.58 14.48
C LEU A 46 5.25 8.19 15.79
N ARG A 47 6.32 9.00 15.72
CA ARG A 47 6.90 9.67 16.89
C ARG A 47 6.26 11.03 17.15
N SER A 48 5.88 11.77 16.11
CA SER A 48 5.40 13.16 16.24
C SER A 48 3.88 13.30 16.29
N ASP A 49 3.12 12.34 15.74
CA ASP A 49 1.67 12.44 15.58
C ASP A 49 0.90 11.37 16.37
N PRO A 50 0.09 11.76 17.38
CA PRO A 50 -0.70 10.82 18.17
C PRO A 50 -1.78 10.09 17.35
N VAL A 51 -2.26 10.67 16.24
CA VAL A 51 -3.26 10.02 15.37
C VAL A 51 -2.65 8.83 14.62
N SER A 52 -1.42 9.01 14.12
CA SER A 52 -0.60 7.96 13.52
C SER A 52 -0.27 6.86 14.52
N GLN A 53 0.07 7.21 15.75
CA GLN A 53 0.32 6.26 16.83
C GLN A 53 -0.93 5.43 17.18
N ALA A 54 -2.09 6.07 17.32
CA ALA A 54 -3.36 5.37 17.57
C ALA A 54 -3.72 4.43 16.41
N CYS A 55 -3.47 4.84 15.17
CA CYS A 55 -3.73 4.01 13.98
C CYS A 55 -2.81 2.77 13.95
N TYR A 56 -1.54 2.95 14.31
CA TYR A 56 -0.57 1.86 14.45
C TYR A 56 -0.92 0.90 15.60
N GLN A 57 -1.28 1.45 16.75
CA GLN A 57 -1.67 0.66 17.93
C GLN A 57 -2.91 -0.19 17.66
N ARG A 58 -3.93 0.37 17.01
CA ARG A 58 -5.12 -0.37 16.57
C ARG A 58 -4.74 -1.56 15.68
N LYS A 59 -3.73 -1.42 14.83
CA LYS A 59 -3.24 -2.51 13.97
C LYS A 59 -2.43 -3.54 14.74
N HIS A 60 -1.69 -3.13 15.76
CA HIS A 60 -1.01 -4.02 16.69
C HIS A 60 -2.00 -4.86 17.51
N GLU A 61 -3.04 -4.23 18.04
CA GLU A 61 -4.13 -4.89 18.79
C GLU A 61 -4.91 -5.90 17.93
N GLN A 62 -5.02 -5.65 16.62
CA GLN A 62 -5.57 -6.61 15.64
C GLN A 62 -4.65 -7.82 15.37
N GLY A 63 -3.54 -7.97 16.09
CA GLY A 63 -2.57 -9.05 15.91
C GLY A 63 -1.81 -8.99 14.59
N LYS A 64 -1.81 -7.83 13.90
CA LYS A 64 -1.08 -7.67 12.65
C LYS A 64 0.42 -7.53 12.90
N ARG A 65 1.22 -8.08 11.98
CA ARG A 65 2.68 -7.94 12.05
C ARG A 65 3.08 -6.48 11.91
N HIS A 66 4.17 -6.07 12.58
CA HIS A 66 4.73 -4.71 12.49
C HIS A 66 4.78 -4.17 11.06
N ASN A 67 5.32 -4.94 10.12
CA ASN A 67 5.43 -4.53 8.71
C ASN A 67 4.07 -4.24 8.07
N GLN A 68 3.00 -4.95 8.46
CA GLN A 68 1.65 -4.71 7.96
C GLN A 68 1.06 -3.43 8.56
N ALA A 69 1.30 -3.17 9.84
CA ALA A 69 0.89 -1.94 10.49
C ALA A 69 1.56 -0.71 9.83
N VAL A 70 2.89 -0.77 9.63
CA VAL A 70 3.64 0.30 8.97
C VAL A 70 3.18 0.50 7.52
N LEU A 71 2.95 -0.58 6.76
CA LEU A 71 2.46 -0.49 5.40
C LEU A 71 1.05 0.13 5.31
N SER A 72 0.17 -0.18 6.26
CA SER A 72 -1.17 0.43 6.30
C SER A 72 -1.13 1.92 6.59
N LEU A 73 -0.22 2.35 7.47
CA LEU A 73 0.01 3.75 7.77
C LEU A 73 0.65 4.49 6.59
N ALA A 74 1.60 3.85 5.91
CA ALA A 74 2.17 4.33 4.66
C ALA A 74 1.07 4.58 3.62
N HIS A 75 0.20 3.61 3.37
CA HIS A 75 -0.90 3.79 2.42
C HIS A 75 -1.80 4.98 2.76
N ARG A 76 -2.13 5.16 4.05
CA ARG A 76 -2.90 6.32 4.49
C ARG A 76 -2.20 7.64 4.17
N HIS A 77 -0.88 7.72 4.37
CA HIS A 77 -0.11 8.92 4.01
C HIS A 77 -0.12 9.23 2.52
N ILE A 78 0.04 8.23 1.64
CA ILE A 78 -0.08 8.46 0.20
C ILE A 78 -1.46 9.00 -0.13
N LEU A 79 -2.52 8.40 0.41
CA LEU A 79 -3.88 8.81 0.11
C LEU A 79 -4.13 10.26 0.56
N THR A 80 -3.66 10.64 1.76
CA THR A 80 -3.76 12.02 2.25
C THR A 80 -2.99 13.00 1.38
N LEU A 81 -1.71 12.70 1.06
CA LEU A 81 -0.89 13.57 0.21
C LEU A 81 -1.47 13.69 -1.20
N HIS A 82 -1.98 12.59 -1.75
CA HIS A 82 -2.62 12.58 -3.06
C HIS A 82 -3.93 13.39 -3.05
N ALA A 83 -4.72 13.32 -1.98
CA ALA A 83 -5.91 14.17 -1.83
C ALA A 83 -5.50 15.66 -1.79
N MET A 84 -4.51 16.02 -0.97
CA MET A 84 -4.00 17.40 -0.86
C MET A 84 -3.45 17.99 -2.16
N ILE A 85 -2.93 17.17 -3.08
CA ILE A 85 -2.41 17.63 -4.39
C ILE A 85 -3.53 17.73 -5.43
N ARG A 86 -4.62 16.98 -5.24
CA ARG A 86 -5.72 16.87 -6.21
C ARG A 86 -6.84 17.88 -5.95
N ASP A 87 -6.96 18.37 -4.72
CA ASP A 87 -7.75 19.56 -4.34
C ASP A 87 -6.98 20.85 -4.66
#